data_AF-A0AAD3CJH9-F1
#
_entry.id   AF-A0AAD3CJH9-F1
#
_cell.length_a   1.000
_cell.length_b   1.000
_cell.length_c   1.000
_cell.angle_alpha   90.00
_cell.angle_beta   90.00
_cell.angle_gamma   90.00
#
_symmetry.space_group_name_H-M   'P 1'
#
loop_
_entity.id
_entity.type
_entity.pdbx_description
1 polymer ?
#
loop_
_entity_poly.entity_id
_entity_poly.type
_entity_poly.pdbx_seq_one_letter_code
_entity_poly.pdbx_strand_id
1 'polypeptide(L)'
;MQNPNENVKNVFLIGSTGFIGKVTLGMLLERRDVDKVFILIRPREKKSDFNTKVQNVMDRFQHLKTNPCLASKACQQAFSDGRVIPVVGDLSLENLGLSAADCDRMTALNHSNSSSNKSSTSLKEMLGYRTECDYDMEKGITHIINLAADVSFEKSLSEAVINNVGTSMNVWKFAKRCKHLRNFVHCSTAYVAPSHGKERDVNDIKERLHDISRLSNEYGDAMTIYNNIKRGLLNSKEKDLMTASGHNNSYAFSKYLTENVLAEKCKGSIPLTIVRPSIVSVSLNFPAPGWTDSHDALNGPLALYGAGFLHTNIGNNGSLFDVVPCDYVADRLISAAFETCSSQIEEKRVRIIHVTAGKQNGIENPALWKIMEDFWHPHNRKKVILRPFLRQLDYMKMDKSIKKDTQHLLRIKLFLLLIGKRRLARKLEKIIPLLQKLPDLFGPFCYYRYDFLSENSIQDYYPTFNNKDYSHLICQGIHYYLLKRGEQSPDNREPKYGQRFKVVS
;
A
#
# COMPACT_ATOMS: atom_id res chain seq x y z
N MET A 1 24.88 2.10 35.24
CA MET A 1 23.40 2.04 35.25
C MET A 1 22.94 2.47 33.86
N GLN A 2 22.38 1.55 33.07
CA GLN A 2 21.78 1.91 31.78
C GLN A 2 20.54 2.77 32.04
N ASN A 3 20.32 3.79 31.20
CA ASN A 3 19.20 4.71 31.36
C ASN A 3 17.90 3.91 31.11
N PRO A 4 16.92 3.86 32.03
CA PRO A 4 15.72 3.02 31.88
C PRO A 4 14.89 3.33 30.62
N ASN A 5 15.10 4.49 29.98
CA ASN A 5 14.46 4.87 28.72
C ASN A 5 15.16 4.35 27.45
N GLU A 6 16.33 3.71 27.53
CA GLU A 6 17.03 3.17 26.33
C GLU A 6 16.36 1.92 25.73
N ASN A 7 15.50 1.23 26.47
CA ASN A 7 14.86 0.00 25.98
C ASN A 7 13.42 0.18 25.47
N VAL A 8 12.78 1.34 25.72
CA VAL A 8 11.39 1.59 25.30
C VAL A 8 11.29 1.69 23.77
N LYS A 9 10.34 0.96 23.18
CA LYS A 9 10.05 0.85 21.74
C LYS A 9 8.58 1.17 21.48
N ASN A 10 8.26 2.45 21.55
CA ASN A 10 6.97 2.97 21.11
C ASN A 10 6.99 3.27 19.61
N VAL A 11 6.09 2.62 18.86
CA VAL A 11 6.00 2.73 17.40
C VAL A 11 4.78 3.55 17.01
N PHE A 12 4.96 4.51 16.11
CA PHE A 12 3.85 5.18 15.44
C PHE A 12 3.70 4.62 14.02
N LEU A 13 2.67 3.80 13.83
CA LEU A 13 2.37 3.13 12.56
C LEU A 13 1.25 3.88 11.83
N ILE A 14 1.61 4.55 10.75
CA ILE A 14 0.70 5.33 9.93
C ILE A 14 0.31 4.50 8.70
N GLY A 15 -1.00 4.40 8.43
CA GLY A 15 -1.53 3.58 7.32
C GLY A 15 -1.87 2.14 7.70
N SER A 16 -2.00 1.84 9.00
CA SER A 16 -2.29 0.49 9.55
C SER A 16 -3.61 -0.13 9.07
N THR A 17 -4.58 0.67 8.61
CA THR A 17 -5.84 0.15 8.05
C THR A 17 -5.74 -0.30 6.59
N GLY A 18 -4.64 0.04 5.91
CA GLY A 18 -4.37 -0.38 4.53
C GLY A 18 -3.92 -1.84 4.44
N PHE A 19 -3.82 -2.38 3.22
CA PHE A 19 -3.44 -3.78 2.97
C PHE A 19 -2.10 -4.14 3.62
N ILE A 20 -1.02 -3.45 3.23
CA ILE A 20 0.32 -3.66 3.80
C ILE A 20 0.34 -3.29 5.30
N GLY A 21 -0.35 -2.22 5.68
CA GLY A 21 -0.39 -1.74 7.07
C GLY A 21 -0.95 -2.75 8.08
N LYS A 22 -1.96 -3.55 7.70
CA LYS A 22 -2.48 -4.63 8.55
C LYS A 22 -1.46 -5.74 8.75
N VAL A 23 -0.78 -6.13 7.68
CA VAL A 23 0.28 -7.16 7.70
C VAL A 23 1.45 -6.68 8.54
N THR A 24 1.90 -5.43 8.35
CA THR A 24 2.92 -4.79 9.18
C THR A 24 2.50 -4.74 10.65
N LEU A 25 1.26 -4.35 10.98
CA LEU A 25 0.79 -4.33 12.37
C LEU A 25 0.81 -5.74 12.99
N GLY A 26 0.28 -6.75 12.28
CA GLY A 26 0.23 -8.12 12.78
C GLY A 26 1.64 -8.68 13.03
N MET A 27 2.53 -8.55 12.04
CA MET A 27 3.91 -9.01 12.16
C MET A 27 4.70 -8.24 13.21
N LEU A 28 4.46 -6.94 13.38
CA LEU A 28 5.10 -6.14 14.41
C LEU A 28 4.75 -6.68 15.81
N LEU A 29 3.46 -6.95 16.05
CA LEU A 29 2.96 -7.46 17.33
C LEU A 29 3.38 -8.90 17.62
N GLU A 30 3.63 -9.72 16.60
CA GLU A 30 4.07 -11.11 16.76
C GLU A 30 5.58 -11.28 16.88
N ARG A 31 6.35 -10.46 16.15
CA ARG A 31 7.79 -10.70 15.95
C ARG A 31 8.67 -9.73 16.72
N ARG A 32 8.13 -8.63 17.23
CA ARG A 32 8.90 -7.62 17.95
C ARG A 32 8.31 -7.38 19.33
N ASP A 33 9.21 -7.26 20.28
CA ASP A 33 8.90 -6.76 21.62
C ASP A 33 8.80 -5.23 21.54
N VAL A 34 7.57 -4.72 21.54
CA VAL A 34 7.23 -3.29 21.45
C VAL A 34 6.29 -2.93 22.60
N ASP A 35 6.56 -1.80 23.26
CA ASP A 35 5.80 -1.36 24.44
C ASP A 35 4.42 -0.82 24.09
N LYS A 36 4.35 0.04 23.06
CA LYS A 36 3.10 0.64 22.54
C LYS A 36 3.19 0.79 21.03
N VAL A 37 2.06 0.56 20.35
CA VAL A 37 1.88 0.82 18.92
C VAL A 37 0.74 1.80 18.73
N PHE A 38 1.08 3.04 18.45
CA PHE A 38 0.13 4.09 18.10
C PHE A 38 -0.25 3.92 16.63
N ILE A 39 -1.55 3.87 16.34
CA ILE A 39 -2.04 3.74 14.97
C ILE A 39 -2.91 4.92 14.57
N LEU A 40 -2.49 5.68 13.55
CA LEU A 40 -3.28 6.79 13.04
C LEU A 40 -4.45 6.27 12.21
N ILE A 41 -5.67 6.63 12.63
CA ILE A 41 -6.90 6.30 11.91
C ILE A 41 -7.60 7.59 11.50
N ARG A 42 -7.80 7.72 10.19
CA ARG A 42 -8.52 8.85 9.59
C ARG A 42 -10.03 8.75 9.88
N PRO A 43 -10.73 9.81 10.30
CA PRO A 43 -12.19 9.83 10.27
C PRO A 43 -12.71 9.72 8.82
N ARG A 44 -13.85 9.07 8.60
CA ARG A 44 -14.50 8.98 7.28
C ARG A 44 -15.00 10.34 6.80
N GLU A 45 -15.53 11.16 7.72
CA GLU A 45 -16.09 12.46 7.40
C GLU A 45 -15.14 13.58 7.84
N LYS A 46 -14.77 14.46 6.89
CA LYS A 46 -13.87 15.59 7.16
C LYS A 46 -14.52 16.68 8.01
N LYS A 47 -15.85 16.84 7.87
CA LYS A 47 -16.66 17.89 8.50
C LYS A 47 -17.70 17.28 9.42
N SER A 48 -17.26 16.88 10.60
CA SER A 48 -18.11 16.46 11.70
C SER A 48 -17.54 17.02 13.00
N ASP A 49 -18.39 17.09 14.04
CA ASP A 49 -17.95 17.46 15.37
C ASP A 49 -16.94 16.43 15.92
N PHE A 50 -16.21 16.81 16.96
CA PHE A 50 -15.15 15.99 17.53
C PHE A 50 -15.64 14.61 17.99
N ASN A 51 -16.80 14.52 18.62
CA ASN A 51 -17.32 13.26 19.16
C ASN A 51 -17.66 12.28 18.03
N THR A 52 -18.26 12.77 16.94
CA THR A 52 -18.52 11.97 15.75
C THR A 52 -17.23 11.45 15.11
N LYS A 53 -16.16 12.25 15.06
CA LYS A 53 -14.85 11.81 14.57
C LYS A 53 -14.26 10.71 15.42
N VAL A 54 -14.29 10.87 16.75
CA VAL A 54 -13.79 9.87 17.72
C VAL A 54 -14.57 8.57 17.56
N GLN A 55 -15.90 8.62 17.55
CA GLN A 55 -16.73 7.43 17.39
C GLN A 55 -16.41 6.71 16.07
N ASN A 56 -16.29 7.44 14.97
CA ASN A 56 -15.94 6.84 13.68
C ASN A 56 -14.57 6.13 13.71
N VAL A 57 -13.58 6.74 14.36
CA VAL A 57 -12.26 6.12 14.53
C VAL A 57 -12.34 4.87 15.38
N MET A 58 -13.11 4.89 16.47
CA MET A 58 -13.27 3.72 17.33
C MET A 58 -14.01 2.59 16.63
N ASP A 59 -15.04 2.86 15.84
CA ASP A 59 -15.71 1.83 15.04
C ASP A 59 -14.75 1.19 14.04
N ARG A 60 -13.91 2.00 13.40
CA ARG A 60 -12.85 1.52 12.50
C ARG A 60 -11.79 0.72 13.25
N PHE A 61 -11.44 1.11 14.47
CA PHE A 61 -10.51 0.39 15.33
C PHE A 61 -11.06 -0.99 15.71
N GLN A 62 -12.34 -1.07 16.10
CA GLN A 62 -13.01 -2.34 16.36
C GLN A 62 -13.05 -3.24 15.11
N HIS A 63 -13.38 -2.66 13.95
CA HIS A 63 -13.35 -3.41 12.70
C HIS A 63 -11.95 -3.95 12.38
N LEU A 64 -10.90 -3.15 12.61
CA LEU A 64 -9.51 -3.56 12.44
C LEU A 64 -9.18 -4.73 13.37
N LYS A 65 -9.55 -4.66 14.66
CA LYS A 65 -9.34 -5.72 15.65
C LYS A 65 -9.94 -7.07 15.21
N THR A 66 -11.07 -7.05 14.51
CA THR A 66 -11.75 -8.26 14.00
C THR A 66 -11.26 -8.74 12.63
N ASN A 67 -10.30 -8.05 12.00
CA ASN A 67 -9.82 -8.44 10.69
C ASN A 67 -9.08 -9.80 10.75
N PRO A 68 -9.32 -10.74 9.82
CA PRO A 68 -8.64 -12.04 9.81
C PRO A 68 -7.11 -11.97 9.83
N CYS A 69 -6.51 -10.90 9.28
CA CYS A 69 -5.06 -10.67 9.33
C CYS A 69 -4.50 -10.49 10.74
N LEU A 70 -5.35 -10.07 11.69
CA LEU A 70 -4.97 -9.77 13.07
C LEU A 70 -5.59 -10.78 14.04
N ALA A 71 -6.04 -11.95 13.55
CA ALA A 71 -6.76 -12.95 14.33
C ALA A 71 -5.86 -13.79 15.27
N SER A 72 -4.53 -13.65 15.19
CA SER A 72 -3.63 -14.42 16.03
C SER A 72 -3.77 -14.05 17.51
N LYS A 73 -3.43 -15.01 18.40
CA LYS A 73 -3.52 -14.80 19.85
C LYS A 73 -2.66 -13.61 20.31
N ALA A 74 -1.47 -13.45 19.74
CA ALA A 74 -0.57 -12.35 20.09
C ALA A 74 -1.18 -10.99 19.72
N CYS A 75 -1.74 -10.85 18.51
CA CYS A 75 -2.43 -9.62 18.11
C CYS A 75 -3.63 -9.34 19.02
N GLN A 76 -4.51 -10.32 19.25
CA GLN A 76 -5.70 -10.15 20.09
C GLN A 76 -5.35 -9.79 21.54
N GLN A 77 -4.27 -10.35 22.08
CA GLN A 77 -3.75 -9.99 23.39
C GLN A 77 -3.27 -8.53 23.41
N ALA A 78 -2.50 -8.10 22.41
CA ALA A 78 -1.99 -6.73 22.29
C ALA A 78 -3.11 -5.67 22.15
N PHE A 79 -4.24 -6.02 21.54
CA PHE A 79 -5.42 -5.17 21.53
C PHE A 79 -6.14 -5.13 22.90
N SER A 80 -6.09 -6.23 23.66
CA SER A 80 -6.85 -6.37 24.91
C SER A 80 -6.09 -5.81 26.12
N ASP A 81 -4.75 -5.84 26.10
CA ASP A 81 -3.91 -5.24 27.13
C ASP A 81 -3.59 -3.75 26.87
N GLY A 82 -4.10 -3.18 25.77
CA GLY A 82 -3.96 -1.77 25.44
C GLY A 82 -2.63 -1.38 24.80
N ARG A 83 -1.84 -2.34 24.31
CA ARG A 83 -0.61 -2.05 23.54
C ARG A 83 -0.88 -1.31 22.23
N VAL A 84 -2.01 -1.59 21.58
CA VAL A 84 -2.40 -0.93 20.33
C VAL A 84 -3.33 0.25 20.64
N ILE A 85 -2.89 1.46 20.33
CA ILE A 85 -3.58 2.70 20.71
C ILE A 85 -4.05 3.44 19.45
N PRO A 86 -5.37 3.63 19.23
CA PRO A 86 -5.86 4.40 18.10
C PRO A 86 -5.62 5.89 18.31
N VAL A 87 -5.12 6.56 17.28
CA VAL A 87 -4.91 8.02 17.24
C VAL A 87 -5.86 8.59 16.18
N VAL A 88 -6.73 9.51 16.60
CA VAL A 88 -7.67 10.21 15.70
C VAL A 88 -6.90 11.27 14.93
N GLY A 89 -6.71 11.11 13.62
CA GLY A 89 -6.07 12.19 12.86
C GLY A 89 -6.11 12.05 11.35
N ASP A 90 -5.84 13.16 10.67
CA ASP A 90 -5.80 13.27 9.21
C ASP A 90 -4.47 13.91 8.79
N LEU A 91 -3.65 13.14 8.06
CA LEU A 91 -2.36 13.58 7.58
C LEU A 91 -2.42 14.79 6.64
N SER A 92 -3.57 15.07 6.03
CA SER A 92 -3.74 16.25 5.17
C SER A 92 -3.83 17.56 5.95
N LEU A 93 -3.97 17.50 7.28
CA LEU A 93 -4.03 18.64 8.18
C LEU A 93 -2.68 18.86 8.86
N GLU A 94 -2.41 20.12 9.24
CA GLU A 94 -1.26 20.42 10.09
C GLU A 94 -1.37 19.68 11.43
N ASN A 95 -0.22 19.33 12.00
CA ASN A 95 -0.12 18.49 13.21
C ASN A 95 -0.94 17.20 13.13
N LEU A 96 -1.10 16.63 11.92
CA LEU A 96 -1.87 15.40 11.68
C LEU A 96 -3.36 15.55 12.04
N GLY A 97 -3.87 16.78 12.13
CA GLY A 97 -5.25 17.04 12.57
C GLY A 97 -5.48 16.88 14.06
N LEU A 98 -4.40 16.76 14.85
CA LEU A 98 -4.40 16.71 16.29
C LEU A 98 -4.38 18.16 16.82
N SER A 99 -5.47 18.61 17.43
CA SER A 99 -5.52 19.95 18.05
C SER A 99 -5.31 19.85 19.56
N ALA A 100 -4.65 20.86 20.16
CA ALA A 100 -4.47 20.93 21.61
C ALA A 100 -5.82 20.92 22.37
N ALA A 101 -6.83 21.58 21.80
CA ALA A 101 -8.19 21.58 22.36
C ALA A 101 -8.86 20.19 22.31
N ASP A 102 -8.56 19.36 21.32
CA ASP A 102 -9.08 18.00 21.22
C ASP A 102 -8.41 17.07 22.24
N CYS A 103 -7.11 17.27 22.51
CA CYS A 103 -6.40 16.63 23.61
C CYS A 103 -6.97 17.00 24.99
N ASP A 104 -7.19 18.30 25.21
CA ASP A 104 -7.79 18.79 26.45
C ASP A 104 -9.21 18.25 26.62
N ARG A 105 -9.98 18.12 25.53
CA ARG A 105 -11.31 17.50 25.53
C ARG A 105 -11.28 15.99 25.81
N MET A 106 -10.33 15.23 25.25
CA MET A 106 -10.16 13.81 25.61
C MET A 106 -9.82 13.65 27.09
N THR A 107 -8.97 14.52 27.63
CA THR A 107 -8.59 14.53 29.04
C THR A 107 -9.76 14.94 29.94
N ALA A 108 -10.50 15.99 29.57
CA ALA A 108 -11.67 16.46 30.30
C ALA A 108 -12.83 15.46 30.28
N LEU A 109 -13.05 14.73 29.18
CA LEU A 109 -14.06 13.67 29.09
C LEU A 109 -13.76 12.48 30.02
N ASN A 110 -12.48 12.20 30.30
CA ASN A 110 -12.07 11.21 31.29
C ASN A 110 -12.35 11.69 32.73
N HIS A 111 -12.15 12.99 33.03
CA HIS A 111 -12.33 13.54 34.37
C HIS A 111 -13.78 13.90 34.75
N SER A 112 -14.63 14.29 33.79
CA SER A 112 -15.95 14.92 34.06
C SER A 112 -17.13 13.97 34.28
N ASN A 113 -17.01 12.66 34.05
CA ASN A 113 -18.14 11.72 34.13
C ASN A 113 -18.14 10.84 35.41
N SER A 114 -17.63 11.33 36.54
CA SER A 114 -17.73 10.63 37.84
C SER A 114 -19.11 10.71 38.51
N SER A 115 -20.09 11.38 37.88
CA SER A 115 -21.45 11.53 38.39
C SER A 115 -22.51 11.27 37.31
N SER A 116 -23.24 10.15 37.50
CA SER A 116 -24.60 9.87 37.03
C SER A 116 -25.00 10.20 35.58
N ASN A 117 -24.94 9.20 34.68
CA ASN A 117 -26.06 8.84 33.77
C ASN A 117 -25.78 7.53 33.01
N LYS A 118 -26.77 6.61 32.99
CA LYS A 118 -26.65 5.21 32.50
C LYS A 118 -26.67 5.03 30.96
N SER A 119 -26.50 6.10 30.17
CA SER A 119 -26.47 6.02 28.69
C SER A 119 -25.13 6.41 28.06
N SER A 120 -24.14 6.87 28.85
CA SER A 120 -22.80 7.28 28.39
C SER A 120 -21.69 6.25 28.70
N THR A 121 -22.07 5.05 29.16
CA THR A 121 -21.14 4.01 29.61
C THR A 121 -20.24 3.45 28.49
N SER A 122 -20.66 3.52 27.20
CA SER A 122 -19.86 2.95 26.11
C SER A 122 -18.62 3.78 25.77
N LEU A 123 -18.71 5.11 25.77
CA LEU A 123 -17.57 5.98 25.44
C LEU A 123 -16.49 5.93 26.52
N LYS A 124 -16.86 5.77 27.80
CA LYS A 124 -15.91 5.66 28.91
C LYS A 124 -15.20 4.30 28.95
N GLU A 125 -15.88 3.20 28.62
CA GLU A 125 -15.24 1.88 28.44
C GLU A 125 -14.41 1.81 27.16
N MET A 126 -14.82 2.51 26.09
CA MET A 126 -14.07 2.61 24.83
C MET A 126 -12.85 3.54 24.93
N LEU A 127 -12.94 4.65 25.70
CA LEU A 127 -11.84 5.59 25.99
C LEU A 127 -11.01 5.20 27.22
N GLY A 128 -11.47 4.20 27.99
CA GLY A 128 -10.75 3.62 29.13
C GLY A 128 -9.41 2.97 28.75
N TYR A 129 -9.16 2.81 27.44
CA TYR A 129 -7.83 2.58 26.88
C TYR A 129 -7.07 3.92 26.76
N ARG A 130 -6.56 4.38 27.91
CA ARG A 130 -5.56 5.45 28.12
C ARG A 130 -5.36 6.43 26.93
N THR A 131 -6.07 7.54 26.96
CA THR A 131 -5.68 8.74 26.20
C THR A 131 -4.60 9.49 26.98
N GLU A 132 -3.34 9.05 26.88
CA GLU A 132 -2.22 9.97 27.15
C GLU A 132 -2.30 11.08 26.09
N CYS A 133 -2.47 12.34 26.54
CA CYS A 133 -2.46 13.53 25.69
C CYS A 133 -1.33 13.48 24.64
N ASP A 134 -1.56 14.01 23.43
CA ASP A 134 -0.57 14.07 22.34
C ASP A 134 0.78 14.70 22.77
N TYR A 135 0.79 15.53 23.81
CA TYR A 135 1.99 16.13 24.37
C TYR A 135 2.96 15.12 25.02
N ASP A 136 2.47 13.96 25.45
CA ASP A 136 3.29 12.84 25.94
C ASP A 136 3.54 11.78 24.86
N MET A 137 2.64 11.62 23.88
CA MET A 137 2.86 10.70 22.77
C MET A 137 4.13 11.08 21.97
N GLU A 138 4.30 12.36 21.61
CA GLU A 138 5.50 12.83 20.89
C GLU A 138 6.79 12.59 21.70
N LYS A 139 6.74 12.68 23.03
CA LYS A 139 7.89 12.37 23.89
C LYS A 139 8.15 10.87 23.98
N GLY A 140 7.12 10.04 23.87
CA GLY A 140 7.24 8.60 23.98
C GLY A 140 7.71 7.92 22.70
N ILE A 141 7.41 8.47 21.52
CA ILE A 141 7.68 7.81 20.23
C ILE A 141 9.17 7.67 19.97
N THR A 142 9.55 6.45 19.60
CA THR A 142 10.93 6.06 19.27
C THR A 142 11.06 5.58 17.83
N HIS A 143 9.98 5.11 17.20
CA HIS A 143 10.01 4.62 15.83
C HIS A 143 8.78 5.11 15.07
N ILE A 144 8.95 5.59 13.84
CA ILE A 144 7.85 5.96 12.95
C ILE A 144 7.92 5.07 11.71
N ILE A 145 6.80 4.42 11.37
CA ILE A 145 6.63 3.69 10.11
C ILE A 145 5.49 4.35 9.34
N ASN A 146 5.83 5.03 8.24
CA ASN A 146 4.87 5.75 7.41
C ASN A 146 4.57 4.98 6.12
N LEU A 147 3.39 4.36 6.08
CA LEU A 147 2.83 3.67 4.91
C LEU A 147 1.76 4.49 4.19
N ALA A 148 1.46 5.70 4.65
CA ALA A 148 0.43 6.50 4.03
C ALA A 148 0.87 6.96 2.64
N ALA A 149 0.04 6.61 1.66
CA ALA A 149 0.12 7.11 0.32
C ALA A 149 -1.28 7.08 -0.27
N ASP A 150 -1.56 8.07 -1.10
CA ASP A 150 -2.60 7.93 -2.10
C ASP A 150 -2.02 7.17 -3.29
N VAL A 151 -2.48 5.93 -3.45
CA VAL A 151 -2.07 5.03 -4.55
C VAL A 151 -3.00 5.16 -5.76
N SER A 152 -3.89 6.16 -5.80
CA SER A 152 -4.74 6.39 -6.96
C SER A 152 -3.93 6.97 -8.11
N PHE A 153 -3.88 6.24 -9.21
CA PHE A 153 -3.22 6.65 -10.45
C PHE A 153 -4.10 7.52 -11.35
N GLU A 154 -5.34 7.79 -10.94
CA GLU A 154 -6.31 8.59 -11.71
C GLU A 154 -6.18 10.09 -11.47
N LYS A 155 -5.39 10.47 -10.45
CA LYS A 155 -5.26 11.85 -10.01
C LYS A 155 -4.36 12.66 -10.92
N SER A 156 -4.68 13.95 -11.05
CA SER A 156 -3.77 14.90 -11.69
C SER A 156 -2.42 14.91 -10.96
N LEU A 157 -1.39 15.39 -11.65
CA LEU A 157 -0.06 15.51 -11.06
C LEU A 157 -0.11 16.35 -9.78
N SER A 158 -0.77 17.49 -9.86
CA SER A 158 -0.96 18.39 -8.71
C SER A 158 -1.63 17.71 -7.52
N GLU A 159 -2.72 16.98 -7.75
CA GLU A 159 -3.41 16.27 -6.67
C GLU A 159 -2.54 15.17 -6.06
N ALA A 160 -1.84 14.37 -6.88
CA ALA A 160 -0.96 13.32 -6.39
C ALA A 160 0.18 13.90 -5.54
N VAL A 161 0.81 14.99 -6.00
CA VAL A 161 1.90 15.68 -5.30
C VAL A 161 1.41 16.31 -4.00
N ILE A 162 0.29 17.05 -4.01
CA ILE A 162 -0.27 17.69 -2.82
C ILE A 162 -0.60 16.64 -1.75
N ASN A 163 -1.23 15.52 -2.17
CA ASN A 163 -1.62 14.47 -1.25
C ASN A 163 -0.41 13.70 -0.70
N ASN A 164 0.57 13.31 -1.53
CA ASN A 164 1.66 12.44 -1.08
C ASN A 164 2.82 13.22 -0.43
N VAL A 165 3.25 14.33 -1.04
CA VAL A 165 4.33 15.16 -0.49
C VAL A 165 3.84 15.92 0.74
N GLY A 166 2.64 16.52 0.66
CA GLY A 166 2.08 17.32 1.76
C GLY A 166 1.84 16.49 3.03
N THR A 167 1.25 15.30 2.90
CA THR A 167 1.04 14.40 4.05
C THR A 167 2.37 13.93 4.65
N SER A 168 3.35 13.58 3.82
CA SER A 168 4.68 13.17 4.27
C SER A 168 5.43 14.30 4.97
N MET A 169 5.28 15.54 4.51
CA MET A 169 5.81 16.72 5.22
C MET A 169 5.18 16.90 6.60
N ASN A 170 3.87 16.65 6.75
CA ASN A 170 3.22 16.73 8.06
C ASN A 170 3.72 15.64 9.01
N VAL A 171 3.98 14.43 8.50
CA VAL A 171 4.64 13.36 9.28
C VAL A 171 6.06 13.75 9.68
N TRP A 172 6.83 14.35 8.76
CA TRP A 172 8.17 14.87 9.09
C TRP A 172 8.13 15.96 10.17
N LYS A 173 7.18 16.92 10.08
CA LYS A 173 6.99 17.95 11.12
C LYS A 173 6.74 17.33 12.49
N PHE A 174 5.92 16.27 12.55
CA PHE A 174 5.68 15.49 13.75
C PHE A 174 6.94 14.75 14.25
N ALA A 175 7.64 14.07 13.34
CA ALA A 175 8.89 13.37 13.63
C ALA A 175 9.95 14.29 14.25
N LYS A 176 10.06 15.54 13.78
CA LYS A 176 10.98 16.54 14.32
C LYS A 176 10.70 16.91 15.78
N ARG A 177 9.47 16.75 16.25
CA ARG A 177 9.09 17.01 17.66
C ARG A 177 9.33 15.80 18.56
N CYS A 178 9.51 14.61 17.99
CA CYS A 178 9.78 13.39 18.73
C CYS A 178 11.24 13.33 19.21
N LYS A 179 11.49 13.79 20.44
CA LYS A 179 12.86 13.92 21.00
C LYS A 179 13.63 12.61 21.13
N HIS A 180 12.91 11.49 21.21
CA HIS A 180 13.48 10.15 21.38
C HIS A 180 13.40 9.30 20.10
N LEU A 181 13.11 9.92 18.96
CA LEU A 181 13.00 9.23 17.67
C LEU A 181 14.35 8.62 17.27
N ARG A 182 14.35 7.29 17.12
CA ARG A 182 15.50 6.48 16.73
C ARG A 182 15.52 6.17 15.24
N ASN A 183 14.37 5.96 14.62
CA ASN A 183 14.25 5.67 13.19
C ASN A 183 12.93 6.18 12.62
N PHE A 184 13.01 6.80 11.43
CA PHE A 184 11.86 7.15 10.61
C PHE A 184 11.90 6.35 9.31
N VAL A 185 10.96 5.42 9.14
CA VAL A 185 10.80 4.63 7.93
C VAL A 185 9.68 5.20 7.07
N HIS A 186 9.98 5.51 5.81
CA HIS A 186 8.98 5.92 4.82
C HIS A 186 8.85 4.86 3.72
N CYS A 187 7.64 4.36 3.49
CA CYS A 187 7.35 3.48 2.38
C CYS A 187 7.12 4.28 1.10
N SER A 188 7.99 4.09 0.12
CA SER A 188 7.90 4.65 -1.23
C SER A 188 7.52 3.53 -2.24
N THR A 189 8.12 3.51 -3.42
CA THR A 189 7.95 2.47 -4.44
C THR A 189 9.24 2.33 -5.26
N ALA A 190 9.52 1.14 -5.79
CA ALA A 190 10.68 0.91 -6.66
C ALA A 190 10.58 1.71 -7.98
N TYR A 191 9.36 2.06 -8.40
CA TYR A 191 9.07 2.75 -9.65
C TYR A 191 9.32 4.27 -9.61
N VAL A 192 9.97 4.80 -8.56
CA VAL A 192 10.49 6.19 -8.54
C VAL A 192 11.69 6.37 -9.46
N ALA A 193 12.26 5.29 -9.99
CA ALA A 193 13.33 5.36 -10.97
C ALA A 193 12.79 5.91 -12.31
N PRO A 194 13.33 7.03 -12.82
CA PRO A 194 12.84 7.60 -14.06
C PRO A 194 13.24 6.74 -15.26
N SER A 195 12.28 6.36 -16.10
CA SER A 195 12.53 5.69 -17.37
C SER A 195 13.10 6.70 -18.37
N HIS A 196 14.29 6.43 -18.91
CA HIS A 196 14.98 7.35 -19.79
C HIS A 196 14.41 7.27 -21.22
N GLY A 197 13.50 8.17 -21.56
CA GLY A 197 13.03 8.36 -22.94
C GLY A 197 12.31 7.14 -23.53
N LYS A 198 12.67 6.77 -24.77
CA LYS A 198 12.04 5.66 -25.53
C LYS A 198 12.64 4.28 -25.19
N GLU A 199 13.67 4.21 -24.35
CA GLU A 199 14.29 2.94 -24.00
C GLU A 199 13.33 2.10 -23.16
N ARG A 200 13.11 0.86 -23.61
CA ARG A 200 12.20 -0.07 -22.93
C ARG A 200 12.81 -0.64 -21.66
N ASP A 201 14.13 -0.83 -21.65
CA ASP A 201 14.85 -1.45 -20.55
C ASP A 201 15.48 -0.38 -19.66
N VAL A 202 15.04 -0.29 -18.42
CA VAL A 202 15.60 0.59 -17.38
C VAL A 202 16.49 -0.26 -16.49
N ASN A 203 17.78 -0.27 -16.80
CA ASN A 203 18.75 -1.15 -16.17
C ASN A 203 19.45 -0.49 -14.96
N ASP A 204 20.09 -1.32 -14.14
CA ASP A 204 21.00 -0.91 -13.05
C ASP A 204 20.38 0.05 -12.03
N ILE A 205 19.13 -0.18 -11.65
CA ILE A 205 18.43 0.64 -10.66
C ILE A 205 18.90 0.25 -9.26
N LYS A 206 19.93 0.95 -8.78
CA LYS A 206 20.55 0.75 -7.47
C LYS A 206 19.77 1.40 -6.33
N GLU A 207 19.98 0.91 -5.11
CA GLU A 207 19.46 1.46 -3.85
C GLU A 207 20.12 2.82 -3.50
N ARG A 208 19.79 3.85 -4.29
CA ARG A 208 20.25 5.22 -4.07
C ARG A 208 19.12 6.21 -4.28
N LEU A 209 19.24 7.37 -3.65
CA LEU A 209 18.32 8.47 -3.91
C LEU A 209 18.48 8.91 -5.37
N HIS A 210 17.37 8.99 -6.10
CA HIS A 210 17.38 9.51 -7.46
C HIS A 210 17.42 11.03 -7.41
N ASP A 211 18.48 11.60 -8.01
CA ASP A 211 18.78 13.03 -7.94
C ASP A 211 17.71 13.89 -8.65
N ILE A 212 17.37 15.04 -8.06
CA ILE A 212 16.47 16.07 -8.59
C ILE A 212 17.14 16.94 -9.67
N SER A 213 18.44 16.79 -9.91
CA SER A 213 19.26 17.65 -10.78
C SER A 213 18.74 17.76 -12.23
N ARG A 214 17.98 16.77 -12.70
CA ARG A 214 17.32 16.85 -14.03
C ARG A 214 16.25 17.93 -14.10
N LEU A 215 15.64 18.24 -12.97
CA LEU A 215 14.60 19.25 -12.84
C LEU A 215 15.15 20.56 -12.27
N SER A 216 16.28 20.51 -11.54
CA SER A 216 16.77 21.65 -10.76
C SER A 216 17.01 22.91 -11.58
N ASN A 217 17.54 22.77 -12.79
CA ASN A 217 17.89 23.92 -13.63
C ASN A 217 16.66 24.68 -14.14
N GLU A 218 15.53 24.00 -14.35
CA GLU A 218 14.33 24.61 -14.93
C GLU A 218 13.25 24.87 -13.87
N TYR A 219 13.10 23.98 -12.89
CA TYR A 219 11.99 23.99 -11.93
C TYR A 219 12.44 24.24 -10.49
N GLY A 220 13.76 24.26 -10.21
CA GLY A 220 14.33 24.44 -8.88
C GLY A 220 14.43 23.14 -8.07
N ASP A 221 14.78 23.28 -6.79
CA ASP A 221 14.87 22.14 -5.86
C ASP A 221 13.51 21.47 -5.61
N ALA A 222 13.54 20.32 -4.94
CA ALA A 222 12.33 19.52 -4.68
C ALA A 222 11.24 20.30 -3.93
N MET A 223 11.64 21.18 -3.01
CA MET A 223 10.70 22.01 -2.25
C MET A 223 10.08 23.12 -3.12
N THR A 224 10.87 23.71 -4.02
CA THR A 224 10.43 24.71 -5.00
C THR A 224 9.41 24.11 -5.96
N ILE A 225 9.69 22.92 -6.50
CA ILE A 225 8.76 22.17 -7.35
C ILE A 225 7.44 21.92 -6.59
N TYR A 226 7.52 21.39 -5.37
CA TYR A 226 6.33 21.15 -4.55
C TYR A 226 5.50 22.41 -4.30
N ASN A 227 6.15 23.52 -3.91
CA ASN A 227 5.47 24.78 -3.63
C ASN A 227 4.82 25.38 -4.88
N ASN A 228 5.49 25.29 -6.03
CA ASN A 228 4.96 25.80 -7.29
C ASN A 228 3.75 24.98 -7.75
N ILE A 229 3.78 23.65 -7.62
CA ILE A 229 2.63 22.78 -7.86
C ILE A 229 1.48 23.13 -6.90
N LYS A 230 1.77 23.24 -5.60
CA LYS A 230 0.75 23.57 -4.58
C LYS A 230 0.06 24.91 -4.84
N ARG A 231 0.79 25.89 -5.38
CA ARG A 231 0.28 27.22 -5.76
C ARG A 231 -0.40 27.24 -7.14
N GLY A 232 -0.42 26.13 -7.86
CA GLY A 232 -0.97 26.03 -9.21
C GLY A 232 -0.11 26.64 -10.31
N LEU A 233 1.14 27.02 -10.00
CA LEU A 233 2.04 27.70 -10.94
C LEU A 233 2.58 26.79 -12.05
N LEU A 234 2.50 25.47 -11.86
CA LEU A 234 2.93 24.47 -12.85
C LEU A 234 1.78 23.75 -13.54
N ASN A 235 0.52 24.15 -13.32
CA ASN A 235 -0.65 23.46 -13.88
C ASN A 235 -0.60 23.37 -15.42
N SER A 236 -0.17 24.43 -16.09
CA SER A 236 0.00 24.44 -17.56
C SER A 236 1.24 23.68 -18.04
N LYS A 237 2.17 23.36 -17.14
CA LYS A 237 3.45 22.68 -17.42
C LYS A 237 3.52 21.26 -16.87
N GLU A 238 2.43 20.69 -16.35
CA GLU A 238 2.44 19.34 -15.74
C GLU A 238 2.97 18.28 -16.71
N LYS A 239 2.61 18.38 -17.99
CA LYS A 239 3.07 17.45 -19.03
C LYS A 239 4.57 17.59 -19.31
N ASP A 240 5.06 18.83 -19.35
CA ASP A 240 6.48 19.11 -19.59
C ASP A 240 7.31 18.65 -18.39
N LEU A 241 6.83 18.89 -17.17
CA LEU A 241 7.45 18.41 -15.93
C LEU A 241 7.52 16.88 -15.89
N MET A 242 6.43 16.19 -16.24
CA MET A 242 6.41 14.73 -16.33
C MET A 242 7.42 14.23 -17.35
N THR A 243 7.47 14.86 -18.53
CA THR A 243 8.40 14.51 -19.61
C THR A 243 9.86 14.72 -19.19
N ALA A 244 10.18 15.89 -18.60
CA ALA A 244 11.51 16.23 -18.10
C ALA A 244 11.96 15.30 -16.97
N SER A 245 11.02 14.89 -16.11
CA SER A 245 11.30 13.98 -15.01
C SER A 245 11.54 12.53 -15.46
N GLY A 246 11.01 12.13 -16.62
CA GLY A 246 11.07 10.75 -17.11
C GLY A 246 10.17 9.76 -16.35
N HIS A 247 9.21 10.25 -15.55
CA HIS A 247 8.25 9.39 -14.85
C HIS A 247 7.02 9.14 -15.72
N ASN A 248 6.48 7.92 -15.62
CA ASN A 248 5.38 7.50 -16.49
C ASN A 248 3.99 7.80 -15.93
N ASN A 249 3.87 8.07 -14.63
CA ASN A 249 2.61 8.41 -14.00
C ASN A 249 2.80 9.36 -12.81
N SER A 250 1.73 10.09 -12.48
CA SER A 250 1.71 11.09 -11.42
C SER A 250 2.04 10.50 -10.04
N TYR A 251 1.66 9.25 -9.79
CA TYR A 251 1.97 8.55 -8.54
C TYR A 251 3.49 8.37 -8.35
N ALA A 252 4.18 7.79 -9.33
CA ALA A 252 5.62 7.56 -9.29
C ALA A 252 6.39 8.88 -9.12
N PHE A 253 6.00 9.92 -9.87
CA PHE A 253 6.58 11.26 -9.71
C PHE A 253 6.33 11.82 -8.29
N SER A 254 5.11 11.69 -7.77
CA SER A 254 4.78 12.20 -6.42
C SER A 254 5.60 11.51 -5.32
N LYS A 255 5.87 10.20 -5.47
CA LYS A 255 6.76 9.44 -4.58
C LYS A 255 8.21 9.87 -4.73
N TYR A 256 8.73 9.98 -5.95
CA TYR A 256 10.06 10.50 -6.23
C TYR A 256 10.30 11.89 -5.62
N LEU A 257 9.33 12.81 -5.77
CA LEU A 257 9.41 14.14 -5.18
C LEU A 257 9.37 14.08 -3.64
N THR A 258 8.53 13.20 -3.08
CA THR A 258 8.45 12.97 -1.64
C THR A 258 9.79 12.49 -1.07
N GLU A 259 10.46 11.55 -1.73
CA GLU A 259 11.76 11.05 -1.28
C GLU A 259 12.81 12.16 -1.21
N ASN A 260 12.89 12.98 -2.26
CA ASN A 260 13.83 14.10 -2.31
C ASN A 260 13.53 15.15 -1.24
N VAL A 261 12.27 15.52 -1.05
CA VAL A 261 11.86 16.45 0.03
C VAL A 261 12.22 15.88 1.40
N LEU A 262 11.88 14.62 1.69
CA LEU A 262 12.19 14.01 2.98
C LEU A 262 13.70 13.88 3.21
N ALA A 263 14.45 13.51 2.18
CA ALA A 263 15.90 13.38 2.26
C ALA A 263 16.57 14.71 2.62
N GLU A 264 16.15 15.80 1.99
CA GLU A 264 16.64 17.15 2.30
C GLU A 264 16.26 17.55 3.74
N LYS A 265 14.99 17.36 4.12
CA LYS A 265 14.46 17.81 5.41
C LYS A 265 14.92 16.99 6.62
N CYS A 266 15.25 15.71 6.42
CA CYS A 266 15.76 14.83 7.47
C CYS A 266 17.28 14.90 7.62
N LYS A 267 18.00 15.43 6.63
CA LYS A 267 19.47 15.47 6.59
C LYS A 267 20.05 16.00 7.91
N GLY A 268 20.87 15.16 8.54
CA GLY A 268 21.59 15.51 9.77
C GLY A 268 20.73 15.67 11.04
N SER A 269 19.43 15.40 11.00
CA SER A 269 18.53 15.57 12.16
C SER A 269 17.65 14.37 12.45
N ILE A 270 17.18 13.65 11.42
CA ILE A 270 16.29 12.51 11.56
C ILE A 270 16.87 11.32 10.78
N PRO A 271 17.10 10.16 11.42
CA PRO A 271 17.53 8.94 10.73
C PRO A 271 16.40 8.41 9.85
N LEU A 272 16.43 8.78 8.58
CA LEU A 272 15.43 8.41 7.57
C LEU A 272 15.89 7.18 6.78
N THR A 273 15.01 6.18 6.72
CA THR A 273 15.12 5.03 5.81
C THR A 273 13.92 5.01 4.87
N ILE A 274 14.18 4.89 3.56
CA ILE A 274 13.14 4.80 2.54
C ILE A 274 13.11 3.37 2.00
N VAL A 275 11.94 2.73 2.14
CA VAL A 275 11.70 1.36 1.68
C VAL A 275 10.87 1.40 0.41
N ARG A 276 11.36 0.80 -0.68
CA ARG A 276 10.80 0.86 -2.03
C ARG A 276 10.32 -0.51 -2.48
N PRO A 277 9.06 -0.89 -2.20
CA PRO A 277 8.46 -2.10 -2.77
C PRO A 277 8.18 -1.98 -4.28
N SER A 278 8.28 -3.10 -4.99
CA SER A 278 7.75 -3.28 -6.34
C SER A 278 6.24 -3.62 -6.31
N ILE A 279 5.73 -4.45 -7.24
CA ILE A 279 4.32 -4.82 -7.27
C ILE A 279 4.03 -5.75 -6.10
N VAL A 280 3.27 -5.25 -5.12
CA VAL A 280 2.87 -6.04 -3.96
C VAL A 280 1.64 -6.89 -4.29
N SER A 281 1.67 -8.17 -3.95
CA SER A 281 0.54 -9.09 -4.09
C SER A 281 0.28 -9.86 -2.79
N VAL A 282 -0.33 -11.03 -2.88
CA VAL A 282 -0.78 -11.85 -1.75
C VAL A 282 0.36 -12.18 -0.78
N SER A 283 0.03 -12.50 0.47
CA SER A 283 1.04 -12.96 1.42
C SER A 283 1.61 -14.32 1.02
N LEU A 284 2.88 -14.53 1.35
CA LEU A 284 3.53 -15.82 1.20
C LEU A 284 3.26 -16.70 2.42
N ASN A 285 3.38 -16.14 3.62
CA ASN A 285 3.29 -16.84 4.90
C ASN A 285 2.30 -16.17 5.86
N PHE A 286 2.40 -14.86 6.11
CA PHE A 286 1.61 -14.16 7.13
C PHE A 286 0.54 -13.25 6.51
N PRO A 287 -0.73 -13.27 6.98
CA PRO A 287 -1.28 -14.06 8.10
C PRO A 287 -1.52 -15.54 7.77
N ALA A 288 -1.65 -15.85 6.48
CA ALA A 288 -1.72 -17.19 5.92
C ALA A 288 -1.25 -17.11 4.46
N PRO A 289 -0.82 -18.21 3.83
CA PRO A 289 -0.47 -18.18 2.41
C PRO A 289 -1.65 -17.71 1.54
N GLY A 290 -1.35 -16.86 0.56
CA GLY A 290 -2.32 -16.36 -0.41
C GLY A 290 -3.29 -15.30 0.11
N TRP A 291 -3.16 -14.85 1.36
CA TRP A 291 -4.06 -13.86 1.93
C TRP A 291 -3.97 -12.51 1.21
N THR A 292 -5.14 -11.96 0.89
CA THR A 292 -5.30 -10.60 0.37
C THR A 292 -6.70 -10.09 0.67
N ASP A 293 -6.82 -8.80 0.99
CA ASP A 293 -8.11 -8.11 1.07
C ASP A 293 -8.17 -6.87 0.17
N SER A 294 -7.21 -6.73 -0.75
CA SER A 294 -7.08 -5.61 -1.67
C SER A 294 -7.13 -6.04 -3.14
N HIS A 295 -7.85 -5.25 -3.93
CA HIS A 295 -7.88 -5.31 -5.40
C HIS A 295 -6.83 -4.41 -6.06
N ASP A 296 -5.91 -3.83 -5.29
CA ASP A 296 -4.88 -2.93 -5.81
C ASP A 296 -3.83 -3.71 -6.63
N ALA A 297 -3.11 -2.97 -7.49
CA ALA A 297 -2.05 -3.49 -8.33
C ALA A 297 -2.47 -4.76 -9.11
N LEU A 298 -1.63 -5.80 -9.16
CA LEU A 298 -1.88 -7.01 -9.93
C LEU A 298 -3.15 -7.77 -9.48
N ASN A 299 -3.60 -7.63 -8.24
CA ASN A 299 -4.74 -8.38 -7.73
C ASN A 299 -6.06 -8.04 -8.46
N GLY A 300 -6.25 -6.76 -8.79
CA GLY A 300 -7.47 -6.27 -9.45
C GLY A 300 -7.67 -6.85 -10.86
N PRO A 301 -6.72 -6.67 -11.79
CA PRO A 301 -6.80 -7.25 -13.12
C PRO A 301 -6.96 -8.76 -13.12
N LEU A 302 -6.29 -9.47 -12.20
CA LEU A 302 -6.42 -10.92 -12.08
C LEU A 302 -7.77 -11.35 -11.53
N ALA A 303 -8.36 -10.59 -10.60
CA ALA A 303 -9.73 -10.81 -10.17
C ALA A 303 -10.72 -10.58 -11.33
N LEU A 304 -10.50 -9.55 -12.17
CA LEU A 304 -11.32 -9.30 -13.37
C LEU A 304 -11.19 -10.42 -14.41
N TYR A 305 -9.99 -10.92 -14.64
CA TYR A 305 -9.75 -12.08 -15.52
C TYR A 305 -10.43 -13.33 -14.97
N GLY A 306 -10.18 -13.65 -13.69
CA GLY A 306 -10.78 -14.81 -13.02
C GLY A 306 -12.30 -14.73 -12.92
N ALA A 307 -12.89 -13.54 -12.89
CA ALA A 307 -14.34 -13.35 -12.95
C ALA A 307 -14.93 -13.38 -14.38
N GLY A 308 -14.07 -13.45 -15.41
CA GLY A 308 -14.47 -13.51 -16.83
C GLY A 308 -14.76 -12.15 -17.46
N PHE A 309 -14.34 -11.04 -16.84
CA PHE A 309 -14.58 -9.68 -17.37
C PHE A 309 -13.41 -9.13 -18.19
N LEU A 310 -12.20 -9.67 -18.00
CA LEU A 310 -11.00 -9.29 -18.76
C LEU A 310 -10.56 -10.46 -19.64
N HIS A 311 -10.35 -10.21 -20.94
CA HIS A 311 -9.89 -11.23 -21.90
C HIS A 311 -8.63 -10.80 -22.66
N THR A 312 -7.84 -9.90 -22.07
CA THR A 312 -6.69 -9.27 -22.71
C THR A 312 -5.46 -9.46 -21.83
N ASN A 313 -4.34 -9.84 -22.45
CA ASN A 313 -3.03 -9.86 -21.78
C ASN A 313 -2.61 -8.42 -21.42
N ILE A 314 -2.11 -8.23 -20.21
CA ILE A 314 -1.52 -6.97 -19.76
C ILE A 314 0.00 -7.10 -19.86
N GLY A 315 0.61 -6.25 -20.68
CA GLY A 315 2.06 -6.17 -20.85
C GLY A 315 2.60 -6.81 -22.13
N ASN A 316 3.88 -6.57 -22.40
CA ASN A 316 4.57 -7.16 -23.55
C ASN A 316 5.12 -8.55 -23.23
N ASN A 317 5.33 -9.38 -24.25
CA ASN A 317 5.92 -10.71 -24.07
C ASN A 317 7.36 -10.68 -23.50
N GLY A 318 8.09 -9.56 -23.66
CA GLY A 318 9.42 -9.36 -23.07
C GLY A 318 9.42 -8.67 -21.70
N SER A 319 8.24 -8.31 -21.16
CA SER A 319 8.14 -7.62 -19.88
C SER A 319 8.36 -8.58 -18.72
N LEU A 320 9.12 -8.12 -17.72
CA LEU A 320 9.38 -8.85 -16.50
C LEU A 320 8.57 -8.23 -15.36
N PHE A 321 7.65 -9.00 -14.78
CA PHE A 321 6.87 -8.58 -13.62
C PHE A 321 7.66 -8.84 -12.34
N ASP A 322 8.06 -7.77 -11.68
CA ASP A 322 8.65 -7.82 -10.35
C ASP A 322 7.53 -7.78 -9.30
N VAL A 323 7.13 -8.95 -8.82
CA VAL A 323 6.01 -9.12 -7.88
C VAL A 323 6.52 -9.70 -6.57
N VAL A 324 6.21 -9.04 -5.46
CA VAL A 324 6.65 -9.40 -4.12
C VAL A 324 5.48 -9.69 -3.16
N PRO A 325 5.66 -10.56 -2.16
CA PRO A 325 4.68 -10.79 -1.10
C PRO A 325 4.48 -9.58 -0.18
N CYS A 326 3.25 -9.33 0.27
CA CYS A 326 2.96 -8.24 1.19
C CYS A 326 3.62 -8.41 2.57
N ASP A 327 3.82 -9.65 3.01
CA ASP A 327 4.54 -9.98 4.25
C ASP A 327 6.06 -9.90 4.12
N TYR A 328 6.62 -10.04 2.91
CA TYR A 328 8.01 -9.63 2.65
C TYR A 328 8.17 -8.12 2.81
N VAL A 329 7.26 -7.32 2.25
CA VAL A 329 7.27 -5.87 2.41
C VAL A 329 7.13 -5.46 3.87
N ALA A 330 6.18 -6.05 4.59
CA ALA A 330 6.00 -5.79 6.02
C ALA A 330 7.26 -6.13 6.83
N ASP A 331 7.91 -7.26 6.55
CA ASP A 331 9.14 -7.66 7.24
C ASP A 331 10.26 -6.64 7.03
N ARG A 332 10.48 -6.21 5.78
CA ARG A 332 11.51 -5.21 5.46
C ARG A 332 11.23 -3.85 6.07
N LEU A 333 9.97 -3.43 6.18
CA LEU A 333 9.58 -2.19 6.88
C LEU A 333 9.88 -2.26 8.38
N ILE A 334 9.56 -3.39 9.01
CA ILE A 334 9.82 -3.61 10.45
C ILE A 334 11.34 -3.66 10.68
N SER A 335 12.07 -4.44 9.89
CA SER A 335 13.53 -4.55 10.00
C SER A 335 14.20 -3.19 9.78
N ALA A 336 13.78 -2.41 8.79
CA ALA A 336 14.26 -1.03 8.59
C ALA A 336 14.00 -0.09 9.78
N ALA A 337 12.95 -0.35 10.59
CA ALA A 337 12.64 0.45 11.75
C ALA A 337 13.52 0.09 12.96
N PHE A 338 13.94 -1.16 13.10
CA PHE A 338 14.66 -1.63 14.30
C PHE A 338 16.14 -1.96 14.07
N GLU A 339 16.60 -2.09 12.82
CA GLU A 339 18.00 -2.29 12.49
C GLU A 339 18.73 -0.94 12.43
N THR A 340 19.73 -0.76 13.30
CA THR A 340 20.63 0.39 13.24
C THR A 340 21.71 0.12 12.20
N CYS A 341 21.84 0.99 11.20
CA CYS A 341 22.91 0.90 10.20
C CYS A 341 24.06 1.85 10.56
N SER A 342 25.23 1.31 10.91
CA SER A 342 26.39 2.11 11.36
C SER A 342 26.83 3.15 10.31
N SER A 343 26.79 2.79 9.02
CA SER A 343 27.12 3.70 7.92
C SER A 343 26.11 4.85 7.74
N GLN A 344 24.84 4.64 8.09
CA GLN A 344 23.82 5.69 8.08
C GLN A 344 24.11 6.76 9.15
N ILE A 345 24.67 6.36 10.29
CA ILE A 345 25.07 7.25 11.39
C ILE A 345 26.32 8.05 11.00
N GLU A 346 27.31 7.39 10.41
CA GLU A 346 28.58 7.99 10.02
C GLU A 346 28.45 8.98 8.86
N GLU A 347 27.71 8.61 7.81
CA GLU A 347 27.59 9.43 6.60
C GLU A 347 26.42 10.43 6.65
N LYS A 348 25.53 10.33 7.65
CA LYS A 348 24.28 11.10 7.76
C LYS A 348 23.43 11.07 6.48
N ARG A 349 23.52 9.97 5.71
CA ARG A 349 22.80 9.78 4.45
C ARG A 349 21.49 9.05 4.69
N VAL A 350 20.54 9.26 3.78
CA VAL A 350 19.29 8.49 3.76
C VAL A 350 19.60 7.07 3.31
N ARG A 351 19.15 6.08 4.08
CA ARG A 351 19.22 4.68 3.68
C ARG A 351 18.06 4.37 2.73
N ILE A 352 18.36 3.76 1.58
CA ILE A 352 17.37 3.31 0.61
C ILE A 352 17.38 1.78 0.63
N ILE A 353 16.22 1.14 0.64
CA ILE A 353 16.08 -0.32 0.60
C ILE A 353 15.08 -0.66 -0.50
N HIS A 354 15.48 -1.46 -1.48
CA HIS A 354 14.55 -2.05 -2.43
C HIS A 354 13.91 -3.29 -1.80
N VAL A 355 12.61 -3.43 -2.03
CA VAL A 355 11.86 -4.64 -1.69
C VAL A 355 11.29 -5.18 -2.99
N THR A 356 12.19 -5.76 -3.78
CA THR A 356 11.95 -6.22 -5.14
C THR A 356 12.31 -7.71 -5.23
N ALA A 357 11.72 -8.40 -6.20
CA ALA A 357 12.16 -9.74 -6.60
C ALA A 357 13.49 -9.66 -7.38
N GLY A 358 13.72 -8.54 -8.08
CA GLY A 358 14.85 -8.32 -8.96
C GLY A 358 14.75 -9.13 -10.25
N LYS A 359 15.70 -8.92 -11.17
CA LYS A 359 15.72 -9.60 -12.47
C LYS A 359 15.75 -11.13 -12.38
N GLN A 360 16.38 -11.66 -11.34
CA GLN A 360 16.53 -13.11 -11.14
C GLN A 360 15.20 -13.77 -10.72
N ASN A 361 14.37 -13.07 -9.94
CA ASN A 361 13.13 -13.64 -9.41
C ASN A 361 11.86 -12.98 -9.98
N GLY A 362 11.97 -12.03 -10.92
CA GLY A 362 10.84 -11.54 -11.69
C GLY A 362 10.25 -12.63 -12.59
N ILE A 363 8.97 -12.53 -12.94
CA ILE A 363 8.30 -13.48 -13.84
C ILE A 363 8.02 -12.85 -15.19
N GLU A 364 8.41 -13.54 -16.26
CA GLU A 364 8.12 -13.07 -17.62
C GLU A 364 6.63 -13.13 -17.91
N ASN A 365 6.14 -12.12 -18.64
CA ASN A 365 4.72 -11.99 -18.95
C ASN A 365 4.09 -13.27 -19.54
N PRO A 366 4.69 -13.94 -20.56
CA PRO A 366 4.08 -15.15 -21.13
C PRO A 366 3.97 -16.29 -20.11
N ALA A 367 4.95 -16.44 -19.21
CA ALA A 367 4.93 -17.46 -18.16
C ALA A 367 3.85 -17.17 -17.12
N LEU A 368 3.73 -15.91 -16.71
CA LEU A 368 2.69 -15.46 -15.77
C LEU A 368 1.28 -15.74 -16.32
N TRP A 369 1.02 -15.35 -17.57
CA TRP A 369 -0.28 -15.57 -18.21
C TRP A 369 -0.58 -17.04 -18.49
N LYS A 370 0.45 -17.85 -18.80
CA LYS A 370 0.27 -19.29 -18.96
C LYS A 370 -0.20 -19.94 -17.65
N ILE A 371 0.43 -19.58 -16.52
CA ILE A 371 0.02 -20.02 -15.19
C ILE A 371 -1.43 -19.61 -14.90
N MET A 372 -1.82 -18.39 -15.27
CA MET A 372 -3.19 -17.91 -15.10
C MET A 372 -4.19 -18.70 -15.94
N GLU A 373 -3.91 -18.89 -17.22
CA GLU A 373 -4.79 -19.64 -18.11
C GLU A 373 -4.99 -21.08 -17.61
N ASP A 374 -3.89 -21.75 -17.22
CA ASP A 374 -3.92 -23.12 -16.70
C ASP A 374 -4.70 -23.22 -15.39
N PHE A 375 -4.61 -22.20 -14.53
CA PHE A 375 -5.38 -22.13 -13.30
C PHE A 375 -6.87 -21.86 -13.56
N TRP A 376 -7.21 -20.81 -14.32
CA TRP A 376 -8.59 -20.33 -14.41
C TRP A 376 -9.47 -21.09 -15.41
N HIS A 377 -8.89 -21.66 -16.47
CA HIS A 377 -9.66 -22.35 -17.52
C HIS A 377 -10.48 -23.54 -16.98
N PRO A 378 -9.94 -24.43 -16.11
CA PRO A 378 -10.74 -25.49 -15.47
C PRO A 378 -11.77 -24.95 -14.47
N HIS A 379 -11.42 -23.94 -13.68
CA HIS A 379 -12.25 -23.42 -12.58
C HIS A 379 -13.53 -22.72 -13.05
N ASN A 380 -13.53 -22.19 -14.27
CA ASN A 380 -14.60 -21.35 -14.79
C ASN A 380 -15.59 -22.06 -15.72
N ARG A 381 -15.44 -23.38 -15.95
CA ARG A 381 -16.32 -24.13 -16.87
C ARG A 381 -17.80 -24.13 -16.50
N LYS A 382 -18.19 -23.84 -15.25
CA LYS A 382 -19.59 -23.92 -14.78
C LYS A 382 -20.12 -22.71 -13.98
N LYS A 383 -19.32 -21.69 -13.61
CA LYS A 383 -19.70 -20.69 -12.59
C LYS A 383 -19.62 -19.19 -12.97
N VAL A 384 -19.09 -18.83 -14.14
CA VAL A 384 -18.98 -17.41 -14.57
C VAL A 384 -19.84 -17.13 -15.81
N ILE A 385 -20.35 -15.90 -15.90
CA ILE A 385 -21.20 -15.42 -17.01
C ILE A 385 -20.44 -15.45 -18.34
N LEU A 386 -19.13 -15.22 -18.29
CA LEU A 386 -18.22 -15.23 -19.42
C LEU A 386 -17.03 -16.12 -19.07
N ARG A 387 -16.67 -17.03 -19.98
CA ARG A 387 -15.48 -17.87 -19.79
C ARG A 387 -14.23 -16.99 -19.89
N PRO A 388 -13.27 -17.09 -18.96
CA PRO A 388 -11.98 -16.44 -19.15
C PRO A 388 -11.31 -17.10 -20.36
N PHE A 389 -10.93 -16.29 -21.33
CA PHE A 389 -9.97 -16.67 -22.35
C PHE A 389 -9.03 -15.50 -22.53
N LEU A 390 -7.79 -15.77 -22.90
CA LEU A 390 -6.80 -14.73 -23.11
C LEU A 390 -6.61 -14.50 -24.60
N ARG A 391 -6.79 -13.27 -25.06
CA ARG A 391 -6.28 -12.84 -26.35
C ARG A 391 -4.80 -12.50 -26.18
N GLN A 392 -3.92 -13.35 -26.71
CA GLN A 392 -2.50 -13.00 -26.84
C GLN A 392 -2.38 -11.86 -27.84
N LEU A 393 -2.16 -10.66 -27.32
CA LEU A 393 -2.02 -9.44 -28.11
C LEU A 393 -0.79 -8.69 -27.64
N ASP A 394 -0.13 -8.04 -28.59
CA ASP A 394 0.87 -7.01 -28.29
C ASP A 394 0.23 -5.94 -27.38
N TYR A 395 0.98 -5.43 -26.41
CA TYR A 395 0.57 -4.34 -25.53
C TYR A 395 0.00 -3.16 -26.31
N MET A 396 0.55 -2.83 -27.48
CA MET A 396 0.07 -1.76 -28.36
C MET A 396 -1.39 -1.93 -28.81
N LYS A 397 -1.93 -3.15 -28.67
CA LYS A 397 -3.32 -3.51 -29.01
C LYS A 397 -4.21 -3.66 -27.77
N MET A 398 -3.69 -3.42 -26.56
CA MET A 398 -4.42 -3.58 -25.30
C MET A 398 -5.66 -2.67 -25.25
N ASP A 399 -5.54 -1.39 -25.59
CA ASP A 399 -6.67 -0.45 -25.67
C ASP A 399 -7.78 -0.95 -26.58
N LYS A 400 -7.41 -1.40 -27.78
CA LYS A 400 -8.36 -1.93 -28.76
C LYS A 400 -9.06 -3.17 -28.24
N SER A 401 -8.32 -4.04 -27.55
CA SER A 401 -8.86 -5.26 -26.95
C SER A 401 -9.77 -4.98 -25.77
N ILE A 402 -9.42 -4.03 -24.90
CA ILE A 402 -10.26 -3.61 -23.76
C ILE A 402 -11.52 -2.89 -24.25
N LYS A 403 -11.44 -2.10 -25.32
CA LYS A 403 -12.62 -1.54 -26.00
C LYS A 403 -13.55 -2.65 -26.50
N LYS A 404 -13.02 -3.74 -27.05
CA LYS A 404 -13.81 -4.91 -27.47
C LYS A 404 -14.49 -5.60 -26.28
N ASP A 405 -13.77 -5.83 -25.18
CA ASP A 405 -14.36 -6.40 -23.96
C ASP A 405 -15.47 -5.48 -23.41
N THR A 406 -15.21 -4.18 -23.37
CA THR A 406 -16.18 -3.16 -22.93
C THR A 406 -17.45 -3.19 -23.78
N GLN A 407 -17.33 -3.22 -25.11
CA GLN A 407 -18.49 -3.30 -26.01
C GLN A 407 -19.30 -4.58 -25.79
N HIS A 408 -18.63 -5.71 -25.57
CA HIS A 408 -19.30 -6.97 -25.23
C HIS A 408 -20.07 -6.88 -23.92
N LEU A 409 -19.46 -6.32 -22.88
CA LEU A 409 -20.11 -6.14 -21.57
C LEU A 409 -21.28 -5.16 -21.63
N LEU A 410 -21.20 -4.11 -22.45
CA LEU A 410 -22.33 -3.19 -22.68
C LEU A 410 -23.51 -3.90 -23.34
N ARG A 411 -23.27 -4.76 -24.33
CA ARG A 411 -24.32 -5.59 -24.96
C ARG A 411 -24.95 -6.55 -23.95
N ILE A 412 -24.14 -7.19 -23.11
CA ILE A 412 -24.62 -8.08 -22.04
C ILE A 412 -25.42 -7.29 -21.00
N LYS A 413 -24.95 -6.10 -20.60
CA LYS A 413 -25.68 -5.21 -19.68
C LYS A 413 -27.06 -4.89 -20.24
N LEU A 414 -27.15 -4.48 -21.51
CA LEU A 414 -28.41 -4.19 -22.18
C LEU A 414 -29.34 -5.41 -22.18
N PHE A 415 -28.83 -6.58 -22.58
CA PHE A 415 -29.60 -7.83 -22.53
C PHE A 415 -30.10 -8.15 -21.12
N LEU A 416 -29.26 -8.04 -20.09
CA LEU A 416 -29.64 -8.26 -18.69
C LEU A 416 -30.73 -7.28 -18.22
N LEU A 417 -30.72 -6.04 -18.70
CA LEU A 417 -31.78 -5.07 -18.41
C LEU A 417 -33.10 -5.48 -19.07
N LEU A 418 -33.05 -5.95 -20.33
CA LEU A 418 -34.23 -6.42 -21.07
C LEU A 418 -34.89 -7.63 -20.40
N ILE A 419 -34.10 -8.60 -19.90
CA ILE A 419 -34.64 -9.78 -19.20
C ILE A 419 -34.88 -9.54 -17.70
N GLY A 420 -34.92 -8.28 -17.24
CA GLY A 420 -35.24 -7.91 -15.86
C GLY A 420 -34.15 -8.20 -14.81
N LYS A 421 -32.95 -8.68 -15.19
CA LYS A 421 -31.82 -8.97 -14.30
C LYS A 421 -31.03 -7.72 -13.89
N ARG A 422 -31.73 -6.71 -13.35
CA ARG A 422 -31.18 -5.39 -12.96
C ARG A 422 -30.02 -5.45 -11.96
N ARG A 423 -29.96 -6.45 -11.09
CA ARG A 423 -28.85 -6.62 -10.12
C ARG A 423 -27.53 -6.93 -10.82
N LEU A 424 -27.54 -7.80 -11.82
CA LEU A 424 -26.34 -8.17 -12.59
C LEU A 424 -25.91 -7.02 -13.51
N ALA A 425 -26.88 -6.33 -14.14
CA ALA A 425 -26.59 -5.14 -14.95
C ALA A 425 -25.88 -4.03 -14.15
N ARG A 426 -26.31 -3.79 -12.90
CA ARG A 426 -25.64 -2.85 -11.99
C ARG A 426 -24.22 -3.26 -11.60
N LYS A 427 -23.91 -4.57 -11.55
CA LYS A 427 -22.53 -5.02 -11.34
C LYS A 427 -21.65 -4.64 -12.55
N LEU A 428 -22.13 -4.88 -13.77
CA LEU A 428 -21.38 -4.52 -14.99
C LEU A 428 -21.14 -3.01 -15.12
N GLU A 429 -22.09 -2.19 -14.68
CA GLU A 429 -21.94 -0.73 -14.63
C GLU A 429 -20.77 -0.26 -13.77
N LYS A 430 -20.42 -1.01 -12.71
CA LYS A 430 -19.24 -0.72 -11.89
C LYS A 430 -17.95 -1.27 -12.50
N ILE A 431 -18.03 -2.38 -13.25
CA ILE A 431 -16.86 -3.08 -13.80
C ILE A 431 -16.34 -2.44 -15.08
N ILE A 432 -17.23 -1.98 -15.96
CA ILE A 432 -16.85 -1.38 -17.24
C ILE A 432 -15.86 -0.21 -17.07
N PRO A 433 -16.10 0.77 -16.18
CA PRO A 433 -15.13 1.85 -15.96
C PRO A 433 -13.78 1.36 -15.46
N LEU A 434 -13.74 0.29 -14.64
CA LEU A 434 -12.48 -0.27 -14.15
C LEU A 434 -11.66 -0.87 -15.29
N LEU A 435 -12.30 -1.61 -16.20
CA LEU A 435 -11.63 -2.18 -17.38
C LEU A 435 -11.04 -1.09 -18.28
N GLN A 436 -11.81 -0.02 -18.55
CA GLN A 436 -11.39 1.07 -19.43
C GLN A 436 -10.15 1.80 -18.93
N LYS A 437 -9.89 1.78 -17.61
CA LYS A 437 -8.74 2.45 -16.97
C LYS A 437 -7.48 1.58 -16.88
N LEU A 438 -7.58 0.27 -17.11
CA LEU A 438 -6.44 -0.65 -16.99
C LEU A 438 -5.24 -0.24 -17.86
N PRO A 439 -5.41 0.26 -19.10
CA PRO A 439 -4.27 0.66 -19.92
C PRO A 439 -3.44 1.78 -19.33
N ASP A 440 -4.10 2.86 -18.89
CA ASP A 440 -3.41 4.01 -18.34
C ASP A 440 -2.75 3.67 -17.01
N LEU A 441 -3.43 2.83 -16.22
CA LEU A 441 -3.01 2.42 -14.88
C LEU A 441 -1.78 1.51 -14.89
N PHE A 442 -1.81 0.46 -15.71
CA PHE A 442 -0.77 -0.59 -15.73
C PHE A 442 0.22 -0.44 -16.86
N GLY A 443 -0.10 0.39 -17.85
CA GLY A 443 0.64 0.54 -19.08
C GLY A 443 2.13 0.75 -18.89
N PRO A 444 2.53 1.76 -18.12
CA PRO A 444 3.93 1.99 -17.79
C PRO A 444 4.64 0.79 -17.14
N PHE A 445 4.01 0.17 -16.15
CA PHE A 445 4.61 -0.92 -15.38
C PHE A 445 4.76 -2.21 -16.20
N CYS A 446 3.94 -2.34 -17.24
CA CYS A 446 3.89 -3.54 -18.08
C CYS A 446 4.55 -3.32 -19.44
N TYR A 447 4.90 -2.08 -19.80
CA TYR A 447 5.62 -1.74 -21.03
C TYR A 447 7.13 -1.76 -20.85
N TYR A 448 7.62 -1.14 -19.77
CA TYR A 448 9.04 -1.03 -19.45
C TYR A 448 9.52 -2.24 -18.65
N ARG A 449 10.78 -2.65 -18.88
CA ARG A 449 11.46 -3.67 -18.08
C ARG A 449 12.38 -2.97 -17.10
N TYR A 450 12.12 -3.14 -15.81
CA TYR A 450 12.95 -2.56 -14.76
C TYR A 450 13.90 -3.61 -14.18
N ASP A 451 15.19 -3.30 -14.13
CA ASP A 451 16.20 -4.12 -13.45
C ASP A 451 16.54 -3.49 -12.10
N PHE A 452 15.75 -3.85 -11.08
CA PHE A 452 15.97 -3.41 -9.71
C PHE A 452 17.09 -4.23 -9.07
N LEU A 453 18.19 -3.56 -8.77
CA LEU A 453 19.27 -4.12 -7.97
C LEU A 453 18.93 -3.87 -6.50
N SER A 454 18.74 -4.94 -5.74
CA SER A 454 18.66 -4.87 -4.28
C SER A 454 19.92 -5.47 -3.68
N GLU A 455 20.41 -4.87 -2.61
CA GLU A 455 21.55 -5.40 -1.87
C GLU A 455 21.26 -6.80 -1.31
N ASN A 456 20.00 -7.07 -0.98
CA ASN A 456 19.56 -8.35 -0.45
C ASN A 456 18.45 -8.92 -1.33
N SER A 457 18.62 -10.15 -1.78
CA SER A 457 17.61 -10.87 -2.54
C SER A 457 16.43 -11.23 -1.65
N ILE A 458 15.24 -11.36 -2.24
CA ILE A 458 14.09 -11.95 -1.53
C ILE A 458 14.41 -13.34 -0.97
N GLN A 459 15.29 -14.09 -1.61
CA GLN A 459 15.72 -15.43 -1.17
C GLN A 459 16.57 -15.40 0.11
N ASP A 460 17.17 -14.26 0.46
CA ASP A 460 17.89 -14.12 1.72
C ASP A 460 16.92 -14.13 2.92
N TYR A 461 15.66 -13.72 2.69
CA TYR A 461 14.60 -13.70 3.70
C TYR A 461 13.64 -14.89 3.56
N TYR A 462 13.42 -15.34 2.33
CA TYR A 462 12.54 -16.45 1.98
C TYR A 462 13.30 -17.43 1.07
N PRO A 463 14.18 -18.30 1.61
CA PRO A 463 15.06 -19.16 0.82
C PRO A 463 14.35 -20.08 -0.18
N THR A 464 13.09 -20.42 0.11
CA THR A 464 12.26 -21.25 -0.77
C THR A 464 11.51 -20.45 -1.83
N PHE A 465 11.73 -19.14 -1.94
CA PHE A 465 11.01 -18.30 -2.89
C PHE A 465 11.35 -18.66 -4.35
N ASN A 466 10.28 -18.92 -5.09
CA ASN A 466 10.17 -19.25 -6.49
C ASN A 466 9.00 -18.47 -7.09
N ASN A 467 9.27 -17.75 -8.16
CA ASN A 467 8.32 -16.85 -8.82
C ASN A 467 7.13 -17.56 -9.48
N LYS A 468 7.31 -18.77 -10.01
CA LYS A 468 6.24 -19.56 -10.65
C LYS A 468 5.29 -20.11 -9.59
N ASP A 469 5.83 -20.70 -8.53
CA ASP A 469 5.02 -21.21 -7.43
C ASP A 469 4.31 -20.06 -6.70
N TYR A 470 4.94 -18.89 -6.60
CA TYR A 470 4.30 -17.68 -6.07
C TYR A 470 3.19 -17.17 -6.98
N SER A 471 3.36 -17.23 -8.31
CA SER A 471 2.31 -16.87 -9.27
C SER A 471 1.09 -17.80 -9.20
N HIS A 472 1.30 -19.09 -8.91
CA HIS A 472 0.22 -20.01 -8.59
C HIS A 472 -0.48 -19.63 -7.28
N LEU A 473 0.28 -19.28 -6.23
CA LEU A 473 -0.28 -18.83 -4.96
C LEU A 473 -1.11 -17.55 -5.12
N ILE A 474 -0.68 -16.60 -5.95
CA ILE A 474 -1.45 -15.39 -6.29
C ILE A 474 -2.81 -15.77 -6.86
N CYS A 475 -2.84 -16.68 -7.84
CA CYS A 475 -4.10 -17.13 -8.44
C CYS A 475 -5.02 -17.81 -7.41
N GLN A 476 -4.48 -18.71 -6.57
CA GLN A 476 -5.22 -19.38 -5.50
C GLN A 476 -5.78 -18.37 -4.48
N GLY A 477 -4.94 -17.42 -4.05
CA GLY A 477 -5.29 -16.39 -3.07
C GLY A 477 -6.38 -15.47 -3.56
N ILE A 478 -6.27 -14.94 -4.78
CA ILE A 478 -7.30 -14.08 -5.39
C ILE A 478 -8.62 -14.84 -5.55
N HIS A 479 -8.57 -16.08 -6.02
CA HIS A 479 -9.76 -16.92 -6.12
C HIS A 479 -10.43 -17.12 -4.77
N TYR A 480 -9.66 -17.49 -3.75
CA TYR A 480 -10.15 -17.80 -2.41
C TYR A 480 -10.66 -16.55 -1.68
N TYR A 481 -9.84 -15.51 -1.57
CA TYR A 481 -10.11 -14.34 -0.71
C TYR A 481 -10.91 -13.22 -1.38
N LEU A 482 -10.79 -13.04 -2.71
CA LEU A 482 -11.46 -11.94 -3.42
C LEU A 482 -12.71 -12.40 -4.18
N LEU A 483 -12.66 -13.55 -4.86
CA LEU A 483 -13.79 -14.02 -5.68
C LEU A 483 -14.76 -14.94 -4.95
N LYS A 484 -14.30 -15.76 -4.00
CA LYS A 484 -15.11 -16.80 -3.33
C LYS A 484 -15.64 -16.45 -1.94
N ARG A 485 -15.68 -15.18 -1.52
CA ARG A 485 -16.32 -14.81 -0.24
C ARG A 485 -17.75 -15.37 -0.16
N GLY A 486 -17.92 -16.45 0.61
CA GLY A 486 -19.20 -17.13 0.88
C GLY A 486 -19.48 -18.46 0.16
N GLU A 487 -18.64 -18.94 -0.77
CA GLU A 487 -18.86 -20.23 -1.44
C GLU A 487 -17.62 -21.12 -1.41
N GLN A 488 -17.81 -22.36 -0.95
CA GLN A 488 -16.82 -23.44 -0.92
C GLN A 488 -16.02 -23.52 -2.23
N SER A 489 -14.70 -23.42 -2.12
CA SER A 489 -13.73 -23.73 -3.19
C SER A 489 -14.00 -25.14 -3.73
N PRO A 490 -13.78 -25.47 -5.02
CA PRO A 490 -13.95 -26.84 -5.48
C PRO A 490 -13.05 -27.84 -4.74
N ASP A 491 -12.02 -27.35 -4.04
CA ASP A 491 -11.09 -28.17 -3.27
C ASP A 491 -11.14 -27.92 -1.74
N ASN A 492 -11.96 -26.97 -1.24
CA ASN A 492 -12.04 -26.55 0.19
C ASN A 492 -10.71 -26.33 0.94
N ARG A 493 -9.57 -26.42 0.27
CA ARG A 493 -8.23 -26.29 0.84
C ARG A 493 -7.81 -24.83 0.79
N GLU A 494 -7.29 -24.36 1.92
CA GLU A 494 -6.62 -23.06 2.03
C GLU A 494 -5.48 -22.99 1.01
N PRO A 495 -5.18 -21.79 0.46
CA PRO A 495 -4.05 -21.63 -0.46
C PRO A 495 -2.74 -22.12 0.17
N LYS A 496 -1.86 -22.71 -0.64
CA LYS A 496 -0.57 -23.26 -0.18
C LYS A 496 0.54 -22.94 -1.16
N TYR A 497 1.65 -22.45 -0.62
CA TYR A 497 2.84 -22.17 -1.40
C TYR A 497 3.51 -23.45 -1.92
N GLY A 498 4.09 -23.41 -3.12
CA GLY A 498 4.73 -24.58 -3.77
C GLY A 498 3.75 -25.62 -4.34
N GLN A 499 2.45 -25.51 -4.04
CA GLN A 499 1.46 -26.46 -4.53
C GLN A 499 0.97 -26.05 -5.93
N ARG A 500 1.42 -26.79 -6.95
CA ARG A 500 0.87 -26.67 -8.30
C ARG A 500 -0.48 -27.32 -8.39
N PHE A 501 -1.42 -26.64 -9.06
CA PHE A 501 -2.73 -27.21 -9.31
C PHE A 501 -2.59 -28.32 -10.37
N LYS A 502 -2.97 -29.56 -10.03
CA LYS A 502 -3.13 -30.59 -11.05
C LYS A 502 -4.39 -30.26 -11.84
N VAL A 503 -4.26 -30.09 -13.15
CA VAL A 503 -5.43 -29.98 -14.04
C VAL A 503 -6.22 -31.26 -13.86
N VAL A 504 -7.44 -31.16 -13.34
CA VAL A 504 -8.38 -32.29 -13.38
C VAL A 504 -8.71 -32.47 -14.86
N SER A 505 -8.16 -33.53 -15.44
CA SER A 505 -8.27 -33.91 -16.86
C SER A 505 -9.72 -34.03 -17.29
#